data_AF-A0A0B3AJ60-F1
#
_entry.id   AF-A0A0B3AJ60-F1
#
_cell.length_a   1.000
_cell.length_b   1.000
_cell.length_c   1.000
_cell.angle_alpha   90.00
_cell.angle_beta   90.00
_cell.angle_gamma   90.00
#
_symmetry.space_group_name_H-M   'P 1'
#
loop_
_entity.id
_entity.type
_entity.pdbx_description
1 polymer ?
#
loop_
_entity_poly.entity_id
_entity_poly.type
_entity_poly.pdbx_seq_one_letter_code
_entity_poly.pdbx_strand_id
1 'polypeptide(L)'
;MIDKLLLLCIALSFSSTVLLTVWWMGAAKKAGIAGKDMNKFHHPMIPEIGGLPVLCGFLLGLLVYVGYRAIFLGTMTYLATILAATLTIVLMAMIGMIDDILGWKLGLKQWQKPLFTLFAALPMMMINAGVDTMTLPFIGVIHLGIIYPLVIVPLAIVFAANAYNMLAGFNGLEAGQGMIILTTLGYIAWQYENLGYVAMLAALMVASLAAFILFNWYPAKIFPGDTLNYMVGAMIAIIAILGNVEKAALILFIPYIIEFFLKAKGRFKHETFGKPEKDGTIRRPYKKVYSLTHFFMVLSSKGGKGREQTVVLSCFAVELLLVLIVILWGLSI
;
A
#
# COMPACT_ATOMS: atom_id res chain seq x y z
N MET A 1 0.28 5.75 26.69
CA MET A 1 1.74 5.53 26.83
C MET A 1 2.17 4.50 25.81
N ILE A 2 3.25 4.73 25.04
CA ILE A 2 3.72 3.76 24.04
C ILE A 2 4.31 2.54 24.77
N ASP A 3 3.81 1.36 24.43
CA ASP A 3 4.27 0.07 24.95
C ASP A 3 5.72 -0.20 24.51
N LYS A 4 6.62 -0.48 25.46
CA LYS A 4 8.04 -0.79 25.17
C LYS A 4 8.16 -2.02 24.27
N LEU A 5 7.24 -2.97 24.39
CA LEU A 5 7.18 -4.14 23.52
C LEU A 5 6.92 -3.74 22.07
N LEU A 6 6.02 -2.76 21.85
CA LEU A 6 5.73 -2.25 20.50
C LEU A 6 6.97 -1.61 19.87
N LEU A 7 7.71 -0.78 20.62
CA LEU A 7 8.96 -0.18 20.11
C LEU A 7 9.99 -1.23 19.70
N LEU A 8 10.14 -2.30 20.49
CA LEU A 8 11.00 -3.43 20.15
C LEU A 8 10.52 -4.13 18.86
N CYS A 9 9.22 -4.37 18.71
CA CYS A 9 8.66 -5.04 17.54
C CYS A 9 8.73 -4.18 16.28
N ILE A 10 8.62 -2.85 16.40
CA ILE A 10 8.88 -1.88 15.32
C ILE A 10 10.34 -1.99 14.87
N ALA A 11 11.30 -1.95 15.81
CA ALA A 11 12.72 -2.10 15.51
C ALA A 11 13.04 -3.47 14.88
N LEU A 12 12.37 -4.54 15.34
CA LEU A 12 12.49 -5.87 14.78
C LEU A 12 11.95 -5.93 13.34
N SER A 13 10.79 -5.34 13.07
CA SER A 13 10.20 -5.28 11.73
C SER A 13 11.12 -4.56 10.75
N PHE A 14 11.66 -3.41 11.16
CA PHE A 14 12.60 -2.63 10.37
C PHE A 14 13.90 -3.42 10.10
N SER A 15 14.57 -3.88 11.16
CA SER A 15 15.88 -4.54 11.04
C SER A 15 15.81 -5.85 10.25
N SER A 16 14.77 -6.66 10.48
CA SER A 16 14.55 -7.89 9.71
C SER A 16 14.24 -7.59 8.24
N THR A 17 13.42 -6.60 7.92
CA THR A 17 13.20 -6.20 6.52
C THR A 17 14.49 -5.72 5.85
N VAL A 18 15.36 -4.97 6.53
CA VAL A 18 16.68 -4.59 5.99
C VAL A 18 17.51 -5.82 5.61
N LEU A 19 17.68 -6.75 6.56
CA LEU A 19 18.49 -7.96 6.35
C LEU A 19 17.92 -8.83 5.23
N LEU A 20 16.60 -9.04 5.24
CA LEU A 20 15.90 -9.83 4.23
C LEU A 20 15.93 -9.18 2.86
N THR A 21 15.86 -7.85 2.77
CA THR A 21 15.97 -7.14 1.49
C THR A 21 17.36 -7.30 0.88
N VAL A 22 18.42 -7.16 1.69
CA VAL A 22 19.81 -7.38 1.23
C VAL A 22 20.00 -8.80 0.72
N TRP A 23 19.52 -9.79 1.47
CA TRP A 23 19.58 -11.19 1.06
C TRP A 23 18.77 -11.46 -0.21
N TRP A 24 17.54 -10.96 -0.28
CA TRP A 24 16.61 -11.19 -1.38
C TRP A 24 17.10 -10.59 -2.70
N MET A 25 17.71 -9.40 -2.69
CA MET A 25 18.32 -8.82 -3.89
C MET A 25 19.34 -9.75 -4.54
N GLY A 26 20.11 -10.50 -3.75
CA GLY A 26 21.05 -11.50 -4.27
C GLY A 26 20.36 -12.76 -4.79
N ALA A 27 19.36 -13.26 -4.05
CA ALA A 27 18.59 -14.44 -4.42
C ALA A 27 17.78 -14.23 -5.71
N ALA A 28 17.05 -13.12 -5.80
CA ALA A 28 16.24 -12.77 -6.96
C ALA A 28 17.08 -12.64 -8.25
N LYS A 29 18.27 -12.02 -8.17
CA LYS A 29 19.21 -11.98 -9.32
C LYS A 29 19.63 -13.36 -9.78
N LYS A 30 19.97 -14.26 -8.85
CA LYS A 30 20.36 -15.65 -9.17
C LYS A 30 19.20 -16.45 -9.78
N ALA A 31 17.98 -16.19 -9.33
CA ALA A 31 16.77 -16.81 -9.84
C ALA A 31 16.27 -16.20 -11.16
N GLY A 32 16.91 -15.14 -11.67
CA GLY A 32 16.45 -14.43 -12.87
C GLY A 32 15.16 -13.61 -12.67
N ILE A 33 14.77 -13.37 -11.41
CA ILE A 33 13.60 -12.58 -11.04
C ILE A 33 14.01 -11.10 -11.02
N ALA A 34 13.96 -10.47 -12.19
CA ALA A 34 14.32 -9.07 -12.37
C ALA A 34 13.53 -8.41 -13.50
N GLY A 35 13.24 -7.13 -13.32
CA GLY A 35 12.50 -6.28 -14.24
C GLY A 35 13.36 -5.16 -14.81
N LYS A 36 12.93 -4.59 -15.95
CA LYS A 36 13.57 -3.42 -16.52
C LYS A 36 13.06 -2.14 -15.86
N ASP A 37 13.95 -1.24 -15.46
CA ASP A 37 13.53 0.11 -15.08
C ASP A 37 13.07 0.89 -16.32
N MET A 38 11.76 1.00 -16.49
CA MET A 38 11.14 1.64 -17.65
C MET A 38 11.35 3.16 -17.68
N ASN A 39 11.69 3.78 -16.55
CA ASN A 39 11.94 5.22 -16.44
C ASN A 39 13.42 5.59 -16.61
N LYS A 40 14.29 4.63 -16.95
CA LYS A 40 15.72 4.88 -17.25
C LYS A 40 16.03 4.60 -18.71
N PHE A 41 16.87 5.44 -19.31
CA PHE A 41 17.25 5.33 -20.72
C PHE A 41 17.88 3.97 -21.07
N HIS A 42 18.71 3.42 -20.18
CA HIS A 42 19.40 2.14 -20.41
C HIS A 42 18.61 0.92 -19.95
N HIS A 43 17.42 1.09 -19.38
CA HIS A 43 16.58 0.00 -18.90
C HIS A 43 17.34 -1.07 -18.07
N PRO A 44 18.06 -0.68 -17.00
CA PRO A 44 18.80 -1.62 -16.17
C PRO A 44 17.86 -2.69 -15.58
N MET A 45 18.37 -3.90 -15.43
CA MET A 45 17.66 -5.00 -14.78
C MET A 45 17.78 -4.89 -13.27
N ILE A 46 16.65 -4.76 -12.57
CA ILE A 46 16.54 -4.58 -11.13
C ILE A 46 15.75 -5.76 -10.54
N PRO A 47 16.18 -6.36 -9.42
CA PRO A 47 15.43 -7.39 -8.71
C PRO A 47 13.97 -7.01 -8.45
N GLU A 48 13.05 -7.96 -8.62
CA GLU A 48 11.62 -7.77 -8.35
C GLU A 48 11.18 -8.42 -7.03
N ILE A 49 9.87 -8.36 -6.74
CA ILE A 49 9.23 -9.00 -5.57
C ILE A 49 9.79 -8.45 -4.24
N GLY A 50 10.03 -7.13 -4.19
CA GLY A 50 10.45 -6.43 -2.97
C GLY A 50 9.41 -6.44 -1.86
N GLY A 51 8.14 -6.74 -2.17
CA GLY A 51 7.10 -6.96 -1.18
C GLY A 51 7.33 -8.18 -0.27
N LEU A 52 8.09 -9.19 -0.72
CA LEU A 52 8.39 -10.38 0.09
C LEU A 52 9.18 -10.05 1.38
N PRO A 53 10.36 -9.39 1.32
CA PRO A 53 11.08 -9.02 2.54
C PRO A 53 10.29 -8.01 3.43
N VAL A 54 9.41 -7.19 2.85
CA VAL A 54 8.49 -6.33 3.62
C VAL A 54 7.48 -7.17 4.40
N LEU A 55 6.80 -8.10 3.74
CA LEU A 55 5.85 -9.02 4.38
C LEU A 55 6.51 -9.79 5.52
N CYS A 56 7.68 -10.38 5.26
CA CYS A 56 8.39 -11.18 6.27
C CYS A 56 8.78 -10.36 7.50
N GLY A 57 9.27 -9.12 7.32
CA GLY A 57 9.62 -8.28 8.48
C GLY A 57 8.39 -7.82 9.26
N PHE A 58 7.31 -7.45 8.58
CA PHE A 58 6.02 -7.14 9.21
C PHE A 58 5.50 -8.33 10.03
N LEU A 59 5.48 -9.54 9.44
CA LEU A 59 5.04 -10.75 10.11
C LEU A 59 5.92 -11.09 11.32
N LEU A 60 7.24 -10.92 11.23
CA LEU A 60 8.14 -11.21 12.34
C LEU A 60 7.85 -10.29 13.54
N GLY A 61 7.74 -8.98 13.32
CA GLY A 61 7.39 -8.05 14.39
C GLY A 61 6.01 -8.33 14.97
N LEU A 62 5.03 -8.66 14.12
CA LEU A 62 3.67 -8.96 14.54
C LEU A 62 3.59 -10.25 15.37
N LEU A 63 4.22 -11.32 14.92
CA LEU A 63 4.22 -12.61 15.60
C LEU A 63 4.93 -12.53 16.96
N VAL A 64 6.02 -11.77 17.05
CA VAL A 64 6.69 -11.52 18.34
C VAL A 64 5.79 -10.71 19.27
N TYR A 65 5.16 -9.65 18.77
CA TYR A 65 4.25 -8.83 19.58
C TYR A 65 3.07 -9.64 20.12
N VAL A 66 2.36 -10.34 19.23
CA VAL A 66 1.19 -11.16 19.58
C VAL A 66 1.59 -12.33 20.45
N GLY A 67 2.66 -13.06 20.10
CA GLY A 67 3.15 -14.20 20.85
C GLY A 67 3.59 -13.83 22.26
N TYR A 68 4.28 -12.69 22.43
CA TYR A 68 4.67 -12.23 23.76
C TYR A 68 3.45 -11.90 24.62
N ARG A 69 2.49 -11.13 24.08
CA ARG A 69 1.25 -10.78 24.79
C ARG A 69 0.39 -12.00 25.13
N ALA A 70 0.37 -13.00 24.26
CA ALA A 70 -0.36 -14.24 24.46
C ALA A 70 0.28 -15.12 25.54
N ILE A 71 1.58 -15.37 25.45
CA ILE A 71 2.30 -16.33 26.31
C ILE A 71 2.62 -15.74 27.68
N PHE A 72 3.12 -14.50 27.74
CA PHE A 72 3.65 -13.91 28.97
C PHE A 72 2.66 -12.99 29.69
N LEU A 73 1.77 -12.32 28.95
CA LEU A 73 0.76 -11.43 29.54
C LEU A 73 -0.62 -12.08 29.63
N GLY A 74 -0.83 -13.25 29.01
CA GLY A 74 -2.13 -13.93 28.99
C GLY A 74 -3.23 -13.16 28.28
N THR A 75 -2.89 -12.15 27.45
CA THR A 75 -3.86 -11.26 26.80
C THR A 75 -4.12 -11.70 25.36
N MET A 76 -5.38 -12.04 25.06
CA MET A 76 -5.84 -12.48 23.72
C MET A 76 -6.80 -11.48 23.07
N THR A 77 -6.87 -10.25 23.58
CA THR A 77 -7.77 -9.21 23.07
C THR A 77 -7.47 -8.93 21.59
N TYR A 78 -8.52 -8.94 20.77
CA TYR A 78 -8.45 -8.72 19.32
C TYR A 78 -7.65 -9.78 18.52
N LEU A 79 -7.32 -10.94 19.11
CA LEU A 79 -6.51 -11.96 18.42
C LEU A 79 -7.15 -12.44 17.12
N ALA A 80 -8.46 -12.74 17.12
CA ALA A 80 -9.18 -13.16 15.91
C ALA A 80 -9.11 -12.08 14.81
N THR A 81 -9.25 -10.81 15.20
CA THR A 81 -9.17 -9.66 14.30
C THR A 81 -7.77 -9.48 13.71
N ILE A 82 -6.73 -9.59 14.55
CA ILE A 82 -5.33 -9.53 14.11
C ILE A 82 -5.02 -10.69 13.15
N LEU A 83 -5.47 -11.91 13.45
CA LEU A 83 -5.26 -13.08 12.61
C LEU A 83 -6.01 -12.97 11.27
N ALA A 84 -7.24 -12.47 11.25
CA ALA A 84 -8.00 -12.23 10.03
C ALA A 84 -7.34 -11.17 9.14
N ALA A 85 -6.88 -10.05 9.75
CA ALA A 85 -6.10 -9.04 9.04
C ALA A 85 -4.80 -9.64 8.48
N THR A 86 -4.07 -10.38 9.29
CA THR A 86 -2.80 -11.02 8.88
C THR A 86 -3.01 -11.98 7.72
N LEU A 87 -4.03 -12.85 7.80
CA LEU A 87 -4.35 -13.78 6.73
C LEU A 87 -4.72 -13.04 5.43
N THR A 88 -5.52 -11.98 5.52
CA THR A 88 -5.87 -11.15 4.35
C THR A 88 -4.62 -10.54 3.70
N ILE A 89 -3.71 -9.98 4.51
CA ILE A 89 -2.44 -9.41 4.05
C ILE A 89 -1.54 -10.45 3.38
N VAL A 90 -1.42 -11.64 3.97
CA VAL A 90 -0.65 -12.76 3.39
C VAL A 90 -1.26 -13.20 2.05
N LEU A 91 -2.58 -13.38 1.98
CA LEU A 91 -3.26 -13.78 0.74
C LEU A 91 -3.11 -12.71 -0.35
N MET A 92 -3.20 -11.42 -0.02
CA MET A 92 -2.97 -10.33 -0.96
C MET A 92 -1.54 -10.30 -1.50
N ALA A 93 -0.56 -10.48 -0.61
CA ALA A 93 0.84 -10.58 -1.02
C ALA A 93 1.09 -11.81 -1.89
N MET A 94 0.46 -12.95 -1.60
CA MET A 94 0.56 -14.17 -2.43
C MET A 94 -0.03 -13.95 -3.83
N ILE A 95 -1.19 -13.30 -3.93
CA ILE A 95 -1.78 -12.96 -5.25
C ILE A 95 -0.83 -12.07 -6.04
N GLY A 96 -0.27 -11.03 -5.40
CA GLY A 96 0.72 -10.17 -6.04
C GLY A 96 1.98 -10.91 -6.46
N MET A 97 2.48 -11.81 -5.63
CA MET A 97 3.65 -12.63 -5.94
C MET A 97 3.40 -13.58 -7.11
N ILE A 98 2.22 -14.18 -7.18
CA ILE A 98 1.83 -15.02 -8.33
C ILE A 98 1.83 -14.17 -9.61
N ASP A 99 1.27 -12.97 -9.56
CA ASP A 99 1.25 -12.06 -10.72
C ASP A 99 2.67 -11.62 -11.14
N ASP A 100 3.52 -11.27 -10.16
CA ASP A 100 4.93 -10.92 -10.38
C ASP A 100 5.72 -12.09 -11.03
N ILE A 101 5.57 -13.32 -10.52
CA ILE A 101 6.30 -14.50 -11.02
C ILE A 101 5.82 -14.91 -12.42
N LEU A 102 4.50 -14.90 -12.65
CA LEU A 102 3.93 -15.25 -13.95
C LEU A 102 4.20 -14.16 -15.01
N GLY A 103 4.41 -12.92 -14.56
CA GLY A 103 4.82 -11.78 -15.38
C GLY A 103 3.82 -11.43 -16.48
N TRP A 104 4.20 -10.51 -17.37
CA TRP A 104 3.28 -9.99 -18.39
C TRP A 104 2.76 -11.01 -19.43
N LYS A 105 3.41 -12.18 -19.58
CA LYS A 105 3.03 -13.21 -20.57
C LYS A 105 1.99 -14.20 -20.05
N LEU A 106 2.06 -14.56 -18.77
CA LEU A 106 1.22 -15.58 -18.15
C LEU A 106 0.48 -15.08 -16.90
N GLY A 107 0.70 -13.83 -16.51
CA GLY A 107 0.11 -13.19 -15.35
C GLY A 107 -1.39 -13.01 -15.45
N LEU A 108 -1.96 -12.49 -14.37
CA LEU A 108 -3.40 -12.38 -14.20
C LEU A 108 -3.97 -11.35 -15.18
N LYS A 109 -5.02 -11.75 -15.90
CA LYS A 109 -5.79 -10.81 -16.72
C LYS A 109 -6.39 -9.74 -15.80
N GLN A 110 -6.56 -8.53 -16.33
CA GLN A 110 -7.10 -7.39 -15.56
C GLN A 110 -8.46 -7.67 -14.89
N TRP A 111 -9.29 -8.55 -15.45
CA TRP A 111 -10.57 -8.95 -14.83
C TRP A 111 -10.40 -10.02 -13.73
N GLN A 112 -9.30 -10.76 -13.73
CA GLN A 112 -9.00 -11.80 -12.72
C GLN A 112 -8.47 -11.19 -11.42
N LYS A 113 -7.68 -10.11 -11.50
CA LYS A 113 -7.12 -9.39 -10.34
C LYS A 113 -8.19 -9.04 -9.27
N PRO A 114 -9.32 -8.39 -9.59
CA PRO A 114 -10.36 -8.11 -8.59
C PRO A 114 -11.06 -9.36 -8.06
N LEU A 115 -11.16 -10.43 -8.86
CA LEU A 115 -11.78 -11.69 -8.42
C LEU A 115 -10.91 -12.42 -7.40
N PHE A 116 -9.61 -12.53 -7.63
CA PHE A 116 -8.70 -13.18 -6.68
C PHE A 116 -8.56 -12.37 -5.40
N THR A 117 -8.44 -11.04 -5.51
CA THR A 117 -8.38 -10.16 -4.34
C THR A 117 -9.68 -10.19 -3.51
N LEU A 118 -10.84 -10.48 -4.13
CA LEU A 118 -12.09 -10.68 -3.41
C LEU A 118 -12.02 -11.90 -2.47
N PHE A 119 -11.46 -13.02 -2.95
CA PHE A 119 -11.25 -14.20 -2.09
C PHE A 119 -10.28 -13.92 -0.94
N ALA A 120 -9.24 -13.12 -1.19
CA ALA A 120 -8.30 -12.73 -0.14
C ALA A 120 -8.93 -11.85 0.95
N ALA A 121 -10.01 -11.11 0.65
CA ALA A 121 -10.72 -10.26 1.61
C ALA A 121 -11.71 -11.01 2.52
N LEU A 122 -12.01 -12.27 2.23
CA LEU A 122 -12.98 -13.08 2.99
C LEU A 122 -12.69 -13.19 4.50
N PRO A 123 -11.43 -13.31 4.98
CA PRO A 123 -11.17 -13.38 6.42
C PRO A 123 -11.74 -12.19 7.19
N MET A 124 -11.67 -10.98 6.62
CA MET A 124 -12.23 -9.77 7.23
C MET A 124 -13.77 -9.77 7.25
N MET A 125 -14.39 -10.28 6.18
CA MET A 125 -15.84 -10.48 6.12
C MET A 125 -16.32 -11.46 7.19
N MET A 126 -15.61 -12.57 7.37
CA MET A 126 -16.02 -13.66 8.29
C MET A 126 -16.01 -13.26 9.77
N ILE A 127 -15.17 -12.29 10.15
CA ILE A 127 -15.13 -11.78 11.53
C ILE A 127 -16.11 -10.63 11.78
N ASN A 128 -16.96 -10.29 10.79
CA ASN A 128 -17.84 -9.12 10.85
C ASN A 128 -17.07 -7.82 11.16
N ALA A 129 -16.00 -7.55 10.40
CA ALA A 129 -15.10 -6.43 10.67
C ALA A 129 -15.77 -5.06 10.50
N GLY A 130 -15.35 -4.11 11.35
CA GLY A 130 -15.79 -2.72 11.34
C GLY A 130 -17.13 -2.50 12.02
N VAL A 131 -17.72 -1.32 11.81
CA VAL A 131 -19.00 -0.91 12.39
C VAL A 131 -19.99 -0.67 11.26
N ASP A 132 -21.20 -1.21 11.39
CA ASP A 132 -22.23 -1.18 10.34
C ASP A 132 -22.94 0.18 10.20
N THR A 133 -22.60 1.14 11.05
CA THR A 133 -23.07 2.53 10.98
C THR A 133 -22.10 3.40 10.20
N MET A 134 -22.56 3.99 9.10
CA MET A 134 -21.78 4.94 8.31
C MET A 134 -22.44 6.31 8.33
N THR A 135 -21.65 7.37 8.53
CA THR A 135 -22.15 8.75 8.42
C THR A 135 -21.84 9.29 7.03
N LEU A 136 -22.86 9.44 6.19
CA LEU A 136 -22.72 10.00 4.86
C LEU A 136 -22.91 11.52 4.85
N PRO A 137 -22.14 12.26 4.03
CA PRO A 137 -22.39 13.68 3.81
C PRO A 137 -23.82 13.91 3.31
N PHE A 138 -24.51 14.92 3.84
CA PHE A 138 -25.86 15.35 3.46
C PHE A 138 -27.01 14.36 3.75
N ILE A 139 -26.73 13.07 3.94
CA ILE A 139 -27.74 12.03 4.20
C ILE A 139 -27.84 11.71 5.70
N GLY A 140 -26.75 11.84 6.45
CA GLY A 140 -26.70 11.52 7.89
C GLY A 140 -26.23 10.10 8.16
N VAL A 141 -26.59 9.58 9.33
CA VAL A 141 -26.19 8.24 9.79
C VAL A 141 -27.06 7.17 9.11
N ILE A 142 -26.42 6.19 8.49
CA ILE A 142 -27.06 5.04 7.86
C ILE A 142 -26.61 3.77 8.56
N HIS A 143 -27.56 2.90 8.88
CA HIS A 143 -27.31 1.55 9.39
C HIS A 143 -27.33 0.58 8.22
N LEU A 144 -26.18 0.04 7.86
CA LEU A 144 -26.01 -0.90 6.75
C LEU A 144 -26.23 -2.36 7.18
N GLY A 145 -26.24 -2.64 8.50
CA GLY A 145 -26.43 -3.99 9.03
C GLY A 145 -25.44 -4.98 8.41
N ILE A 146 -25.95 -6.16 8.09
CA ILE A 146 -25.14 -7.25 7.51
C ILE A 146 -24.56 -6.93 6.12
N ILE A 147 -25.08 -5.91 5.41
CA ILE A 147 -24.54 -5.50 4.11
C ILE A 147 -23.13 -4.92 4.28
N TYR A 148 -22.84 -4.28 5.41
CA TYR A 148 -21.52 -3.71 5.67
C TYR A 148 -20.39 -4.76 5.63
N PRO A 149 -20.38 -5.79 6.49
CA PRO A 149 -19.33 -6.81 6.47
C PRO A 149 -19.37 -7.70 5.22
N LEU A 150 -20.56 -7.98 4.65
CA LEU A 150 -20.68 -8.91 3.52
C LEU A 150 -20.32 -8.28 2.18
N VAL A 151 -20.53 -6.97 2.01
CA VAL A 151 -20.38 -6.28 0.72
C VAL A 151 -19.36 -5.15 0.81
N ILE A 152 -19.54 -4.22 1.75
CA ILE A 152 -18.70 -3.02 1.81
C ILE A 152 -17.25 -3.36 2.17
N VAL A 153 -17.03 -4.20 3.18
CA VAL A 153 -15.69 -4.59 3.64
C VAL A 153 -14.87 -5.27 2.52
N PRO A 154 -15.35 -6.36 1.87
CA PRO A 154 -14.62 -6.98 0.77
C PRO A 154 -14.37 -6.03 -0.40
N LEU A 155 -15.38 -5.24 -0.80
CA LEU A 155 -15.23 -4.31 -1.92
C LEU A 155 -14.24 -3.19 -1.63
N ALA A 156 -14.22 -2.66 -0.40
CA ALA A 156 -13.26 -1.65 0.02
C ALA A 156 -11.84 -2.19 -0.04
N ILE A 157 -11.61 -3.41 0.46
CA ILE A 157 -10.31 -4.08 0.42
C ILE A 157 -9.86 -4.35 -1.03
N VAL A 158 -10.74 -4.90 -1.86
CA VAL A 158 -10.47 -5.16 -3.29
C VAL A 158 -10.14 -3.87 -4.02
N PHE A 159 -10.97 -2.84 -3.85
CA PHE A 159 -10.76 -1.55 -4.50
C PHE A 159 -9.43 -0.93 -4.06
N ALA A 160 -9.15 -0.90 -2.76
CA ALA A 160 -7.93 -0.30 -2.25
C ALA A 160 -6.68 -1.01 -2.76
N ALA A 161 -6.66 -2.35 -2.73
CA ALA A 161 -5.53 -3.14 -3.21
C ALA A 161 -5.25 -2.92 -4.71
N ASN A 162 -6.29 -2.94 -5.54
CA ASN A 162 -6.15 -2.75 -6.99
C ASN A 162 -5.85 -1.29 -7.36
N ALA A 163 -6.53 -0.32 -6.76
CA ALA A 163 -6.31 1.09 -7.04
C ALA A 163 -4.90 1.55 -6.61
N TYR A 164 -4.41 1.03 -5.47
CA TYR A 164 -3.03 1.25 -5.03
C TYR A 164 -2.01 0.73 -6.04
N ASN A 165 -2.23 -0.49 -6.55
CA ASN A 165 -1.39 -1.08 -7.59
C ASN A 165 -1.39 -0.29 -8.91
N MET A 166 -2.46 0.43 -9.23
CA MET A 166 -2.55 1.22 -10.47
C MET A 166 -1.68 2.49 -10.45
N LEU A 167 -1.45 3.09 -9.28
CA LEU A 167 -0.60 4.28 -9.10
C LEU A 167 0.82 3.87 -8.68
N ALA A 168 1.49 3.10 -9.54
CA ALA A 168 2.80 2.51 -9.27
C ALA A 168 3.77 2.72 -10.44
N GLY A 169 5.02 2.24 -10.28
CA GLY A 169 6.02 2.16 -11.34
C GLY A 169 7.10 3.25 -11.30
N PHE A 170 7.32 3.90 -10.15
CA PHE A 170 8.34 4.93 -9.97
C PHE A 170 9.18 4.63 -8.73
N ASN A 171 10.50 4.81 -8.81
CA ASN A 171 11.42 4.46 -7.73
C ASN A 171 11.09 5.23 -6.43
N GLY A 172 10.65 4.51 -5.40
CA GLY A 172 10.28 5.04 -4.09
C GLY A 172 8.81 5.44 -3.93
N LEU A 173 8.00 5.43 -5.00
CA LEU A 173 6.63 5.93 -4.95
C LEU A 173 5.73 5.08 -4.06
N GLU A 174 5.70 3.77 -4.30
CA GLU A 174 4.79 2.83 -3.65
C GLU A 174 5.15 2.62 -2.18
N ALA A 175 6.43 2.59 -1.83
CA ALA A 175 6.83 2.50 -0.43
C ALA A 175 6.52 3.81 0.33
N GLY A 176 6.84 4.96 -0.26
CA GLY A 176 6.68 6.25 0.41
C GLY A 176 5.22 6.68 0.58
N GLN A 177 4.38 6.48 -0.45
CA GLN A 177 2.94 6.71 -0.35
C GLN A 177 2.31 5.88 0.77
N GLY A 178 2.64 4.59 0.82
CA GLY A 178 2.14 3.66 1.82
C GLY A 178 2.53 4.07 3.23
N MET A 179 3.77 4.54 3.42
CA MET A 179 4.22 5.10 4.69
C MET A 179 3.39 6.32 5.10
N ILE A 180 3.19 7.30 4.21
CA ILE A 180 2.44 8.53 4.52
C ILE A 180 1.01 8.19 4.96
N ILE A 181 0.31 7.35 4.20
CA ILE A 181 -1.09 6.99 4.45
C ILE A 181 -1.21 6.16 5.74
N LEU A 182 -0.42 5.09 5.88
CA LEU A 182 -0.50 4.20 7.04
C LEU A 182 -0.07 4.90 8.33
N THR A 183 0.94 5.78 8.29
CA THR A 183 1.31 6.60 9.45
C THR A 183 0.15 7.51 9.86
N THR A 184 -0.53 8.14 8.91
CA THR A 184 -1.65 9.04 9.21
C THR A 184 -2.83 8.29 9.82
N LEU A 185 -3.27 7.20 9.18
CA LEU A 185 -4.40 6.40 9.68
C LEU A 185 -4.06 5.71 11.01
N GLY A 186 -2.84 5.19 11.15
CA GLY A 186 -2.36 4.59 12.39
C GLY A 186 -2.27 5.62 13.53
N TYR A 187 -1.85 6.85 13.24
CA TYR A 187 -1.82 7.95 14.22
C TYR A 187 -3.22 8.34 14.70
N ILE A 188 -4.20 8.43 13.79
CA ILE A 188 -5.60 8.71 14.16
C ILE A 188 -6.14 7.56 15.02
N ALA A 189 -5.96 6.31 14.61
CA ALA A 189 -6.38 5.15 15.38
C ALA A 189 -5.75 5.12 16.79
N TRP A 190 -4.49 5.55 16.92
CA TRP A 190 -3.80 5.61 18.21
C TRP A 190 -4.42 6.60 19.21
N GLN A 191 -5.17 7.61 18.74
CA GLN A 191 -5.86 8.56 19.63
C GLN A 191 -7.05 7.93 20.37
N TYR A 192 -7.53 6.77 19.94
CA TYR A 192 -8.68 6.08 20.53
C TYR A 192 -8.23 4.92 21.42
N GLU A 193 -8.73 4.87 22.66
CA GLU A 193 -8.26 3.94 23.70
C GLU A 193 -8.28 2.46 23.30
N ASN A 194 -9.31 2.04 22.55
CA ASN A 194 -9.50 0.65 22.16
C ASN A 194 -8.86 0.25 20.81
N LEU A 195 -8.22 1.19 20.11
CA LEU A 195 -7.70 0.99 18.76
C LEU A 195 -6.17 0.90 18.70
N GLY A 196 -5.51 0.73 19.85
CA GLY A 196 -4.05 0.58 19.92
C GLY A 196 -3.51 -0.60 19.10
N TYR A 197 -4.28 -1.67 18.90
CA TYR A 197 -3.90 -2.80 18.04
C TYR A 197 -3.92 -2.44 16.54
N VAL A 198 -4.81 -1.53 16.12
CA VAL A 198 -4.87 -1.01 14.75
C VAL A 198 -3.65 -0.13 14.49
N ALA A 199 -3.34 0.78 15.41
CA ALA A 199 -2.13 1.60 15.34
C ALA A 199 -0.85 0.74 15.31
N MET A 200 -0.82 -0.36 16.07
CA MET A 200 0.27 -1.34 16.05
C MET A 200 0.44 -1.98 14.66
N LEU A 201 -0.64 -2.46 14.02
CA LEU A 201 -0.57 -3.04 12.67
C LEU A 201 0.02 -2.04 11.66
N ALA A 202 -0.46 -0.80 11.70
CA ALA A 202 0.04 0.28 10.85
C ALA A 202 1.52 0.57 11.12
N ALA A 203 1.93 0.69 12.38
CA ALA A 203 3.31 1.02 12.76
C ALA A 203 4.31 -0.07 12.34
N LEU A 204 3.97 -1.35 12.49
CA LEU A 204 4.84 -2.44 12.05
C LEU A 204 5.00 -2.45 10.52
N MET A 205 3.91 -2.23 9.77
CA MET A 205 3.99 -2.13 8.31
C MET A 205 4.80 -0.91 7.86
N VAL A 206 4.59 0.26 8.47
CA VAL A 206 5.38 1.47 8.21
C VAL A 206 6.87 1.22 8.49
N ALA A 207 7.21 0.50 9.56
CA ALA A 207 8.60 0.17 9.86
C ALA A 207 9.25 -0.71 8.77
N SER A 208 8.53 -1.70 8.26
CA SER A 208 9.00 -2.53 7.15
C SER A 208 9.09 -1.75 5.84
N LEU A 209 8.14 -0.85 5.54
CA LEU A 209 8.22 0.03 4.38
C LEU A 209 9.39 1.03 4.48
N ALA A 210 9.64 1.57 5.68
CA ALA A 210 10.76 2.46 5.96
C ALA A 210 12.12 1.76 5.79
N ALA A 211 12.21 0.46 6.10
CA ALA A 211 13.38 -0.34 5.80
C ALA A 211 13.55 -0.58 4.29
N PHE A 212 12.45 -0.89 3.60
CA PHE A 212 12.47 -1.20 2.17
C PHE A 212 12.78 0.02 1.29
N ILE A 213 12.26 1.20 1.64
CA ILE A 213 12.49 2.43 0.87
C ILE A 213 13.97 2.81 0.82
N LEU A 214 14.81 2.39 1.78
CA LEU A 214 16.26 2.58 1.73
C LEU A 214 16.92 1.94 0.50
N PHE A 215 16.30 0.89 -0.03
CA PHE A 215 16.78 0.17 -1.22
C PHE A 215 15.96 0.49 -2.47
N ASN A 216 14.70 0.90 -2.30
CA ASN A 216 13.79 1.21 -3.39
C ASN A 216 13.82 2.70 -3.81
N TRP A 217 14.34 3.60 -2.98
CA TRP A 217 14.48 5.01 -3.34
C TRP A 217 15.34 5.20 -4.60
N TYR A 218 15.06 6.28 -5.34
CA TYR A 218 15.80 6.61 -6.56
C TYR A 218 17.31 6.73 -6.32
N PRO A 219 18.15 6.10 -7.18
CA PRO A 219 17.82 5.05 -8.16
C PRO A 219 17.61 3.70 -7.47
N ALA A 220 16.52 2.99 -7.79
CA ALA A 220 16.15 1.77 -7.07
C ALA A 220 17.15 0.63 -7.30
N LYS A 221 17.38 -0.14 -6.23
CA LYS A 221 18.16 -1.39 -6.23
C LYS A 221 17.26 -2.63 -6.18
N ILE A 222 15.98 -2.44 -5.90
CA ILE A 222 14.93 -3.46 -5.86
C ILE A 222 13.57 -2.82 -6.16
N PHE A 223 12.72 -3.51 -6.90
CA PHE A 223 11.35 -3.11 -7.18
C PHE A 223 10.35 -3.70 -6.18
N PRO A 224 9.26 -2.97 -5.86
CA PRO A 224 8.25 -3.42 -4.91
C PRO A 224 7.50 -4.65 -5.42
N GLY A 225 7.13 -4.66 -6.71
CA GLY A 225 6.26 -5.68 -7.31
C GLY A 225 4.80 -5.54 -6.89
N ASP A 226 3.92 -6.26 -7.58
CA ASP A 226 2.52 -6.40 -7.24
C ASP A 226 2.33 -6.99 -5.83
N THR A 227 3.29 -7.81 -5.38
CA THR A 227 3.37 -8.34 -4.01
C THR A 227 3.24 -7.24 -2.95
N LEU A 228 4.00 -6.14 -3.08
CA LEU A 228 3.93 -5.03 -2.12
C LEU A 228 2.63 -4.25 -2.29
N ASN A 229 2.26 -3.97 -3.55
CA ASN A 229 1.17 -3.06 -3.86
C ASN A 229 -0.18 -3.57 -3.37
N TYR A 230 -0.52 -4.83 -3.65
CA TYR A 230 -1.79 -5.40 -3.17
C TYR A 230 -1.83 -5.49 -1.64
N MET A 231 -0.72 -5.90 -1.02
CA MET A 231 -0.61 -6.00 0.43
C MET A 231 -0.78 -4.64 1.12
N VAL A 232 -0.10 -3.60 0.64
CA VAL A 232 -0.16 -2.25 1.23
C VAL A 232 -1.53 -1.63 1.02
N GLY A 233 -2.11 -1.73 -0.19
CA GLY A 233 -3.46 -1.24 -0.45
C GLY A 233 -4.52 -1.94 0.43
N ALA A 234 -4.41 -3.26 0.60
CA ALA A 234 -5.27 -4.00 1.52
C ALA A 234 -5.05 -3.60 2.98
N MET A 235 -3.81 -3.38 3.42
CA MET A 235 -3.51 -2.90 4.78
C MET A 235 -4.17 -1.55 5.02
N ILE A 236 -4.11 -0.61 4.07
CA ILE A 236 -4.76 0.69 4.22
C ILE A 236 -6.27 0.53 4.44
N ALA A 237 -6.95 -0.29 3.65
CA ALA A 237 -8.37 -0.56 3.84
C ALA A 237 -8.68 -1.24 5.18
N ILE A 238 -7.86 -2.22 5.60
CA ILE A 238 -8.02 -2.89 6.89
C ILE A 238 -7.88 -1.91 8.05
N ILE A 239 -6.85 -1.04 8.03
CA ILE A 239 -6.66 -0.01 9.05
C ILE A 239 -7.82 0.97 9.06
N ALA A 240 -8.35 1.34 7.88
CA ALA A 240 -9.51 2.22 7.78
C ALA A 240 -10.76 1.63 8.44
N ILE A 241 -11.07 0.37 8.14
CA ILE A 241 -12.26 -0.36 8.62
C ILE A 241 -12.15 -0.66 10.12
N LEU A 242 -11.00 -1.17 10.56
CA LEU A 242 -10.79 -1.51 11.97
C LEU A 242 -10.65 -0.27 12.85
N GLY A 243 -10.10 0.81 12.28
CA GLY A 243 -9.92 2.09 12.96
C GLY A 243 -11.18 2.95 12.99
N ASN A 244 -12.24 2.58 12.25
CA ASN A 244 -13.42 3.43 12.02
C ASN A 244 -13.01 4.84 11.51
N VAL A 245 -12.03 4.87 10.59
CA VAL A 245 -11.44 6.08 9.99
C VAL A 245 -11.63 6.07 8.47
N GLU A 246 -12.70 5.47 7.98
CA GLU A 246 -13.01 5.30 6.55
C GLU A 246 -13.09 6.66 5.83
N LYS A 247 -13.61 7.70 6.49
CA LYS A 247 -13.64 9.06 5.92
C LYS A 247 -12.24 9.61 5.65
N ALA A 248 -11.32 9.47 6.61
CA ALA A 248 -9.94 9.88 6.46
C ALA A 248 -9.26 9.07 5.33
N ALA A 249 -9.48 7.76 5.32
CA ALA A 249 -8.94 6.89 4.28
C ALA A 249 -9.46 7.26 2.89
N LEU A 250 -10.75 7.59 2.73
CA LEU A 250 -11.33 8.02 1.45
C LEU A 250 -10.70 9.32 0.94
N ILE A 251 -10.41 10.29 1.83
CA ILE A 251 -9.73 11.53 1.46
C ILE A 251 -8.30 11.23 0.99
N LEU A 252 -7.55 10.43 1.76
CA LEU A 252 -6.19 10.01 1.37
C LEU A 252 -6.20 9.16 0.09
N PHE A 253 -7.29 8.43 -0.19
CA PHE A 253 -7.41 7.62 -1.40
C PHE A 253 -7.80 8.40 -2.66
N ILE A 254 -8.06 9.72 -2.57
CA ILE A 254 -8.45 10.56 -3.72
C ILE A 254 -7.48 10.40 -4.92
N PRO A 255 -6.14 10.40 -4.77
CA PRO A 255 -5.23 10.22 -5.90
C PRO A 255 -5.43 8.89 -6.61
N TYR A 256 -5.68 7.80 -5.87
CA TYR A 256 -5.90 6.47 -6.40
C TYR A 256 -7.27 6.33 -7.08
N ILE A 257 -8.29 7.00 -6.55
CA ILE A 257 -9.60 7.12 -7.19
C ILE A 257 -9.47 7.87 -8.51
N ILE A 258 -8.73 8.98 -8.54
CA ILE A 258 -8.45 9.73 -9.78
C ILE A 258 -7.68 8.85 -10.77
N GLU A 259 -6.66 8.13 -10.31
CA GLU A 259 -5.88 7.20 -11.13
C GLU A 259 -6.79 6.13 -11.76
N PHE A 260 -7.70 5.54 -10.98
CA PHE A 260 -8.66 4.58 -11.47
C PHE A 260 -9.48 5.12 -12.65
N PHE A 261 -10.05 6.32 -12.52
CA PHE A 261 -10.82 6.93 -13.61
C PHE A 261 -9.97 7.31 -14.83
N LEU A 262 -8.73 7.78 -14.62
CA LEU A 262 -7.80 8.08 -15.71
C LEU A 262 -7.41 6.82 -16.50
N LYS A 263 -7.16 5.70 -15.80
CA LYS A 263 -6.88 4.41 -16.41
C LYS A 263 -8.13 3.83 -17.09
N ALA A 264 -9.31 3.98 -16.50
CA ALA A 264 -10.58 3.57 -17.10
C ALA A 264 -10.85 4.30 -18.44
N LYS A 265 -10.56 5.61 -18.52
CA LYS A 265 -10.59 6.39 -19.77
C LYS A 265 -9.68 5.81 -20.85
N GLY A 266 -8.54 5.23 -20.44
CA GLY A 266 -7.59 4.51 -21.29
C GLY A 266 -7.90 3.02 -21.47
N ARG A 267 -9.08 2.54 -21.01
CA ARG A 267 -9.50 1.12 -20.99
C ARG A 267 -8.49 0.19 -20.30
N PHE A 268 -7.75 0.69 -19.32
CA PHE A 268 -6.71 -0.03 -18.57
C PHE A 268 -5.58 -0.58 -19.46
N LYS A 269 -5.34 0.03 -20.64
CA LYS A 269 -4.30 -0.40 -21.59
C LYS A 269 -3.04 0.47 -21.57
N HIS A 270 -3.07 1.60 -20.86
CA HIS A 270 -1.99 2.59 -20.86
C HIS A 270 -1.16 2.46 -19.60
N GLU A 271 0.16 2.46 -19.74
CA GLU A 271 1.10 2.36 -18.63
C GLU A 271 1.24 3.69 -17.87
N THR A 272 1.81 3.66 -16.67
CA THR A 272 2.13 4.85 -15.86
C THR A 272 3.50 5.46 -16.17
N PHE A 273 4.38 4.70 -16.82
CA PHE A 273 5.80 5.05 -17.02
C PHE A 273 6.00 6.25 -17.95
N GLY A 274 7.10 6.96 -17.74
CA GLY A 274 7.58 7.99 -18.66
C GLY A 274 8.31 7.40 -19.87
N LYS A 275 8.58 8.24 -20.87
CA LYS A 275 9.59 7.95 -21.90
C LYS A 275 10.92 8.58 -21.46
N PRO A 276 11.92 7.78 -21.06
CA PRO A 276 13.20 8.32 -20.61
C PRO A 276 14.02 8.90 -21.76
N GLU A 277 14.75 9.97 -21.45
CA GLU A 277 15.67 10.67 -22.34
C GLU A 277 17.12 10.51 -21.84
N LYS A 278 18.09 10.73 -22.74
CA LYS A 278 19.54 10.60 -22.41
C LYS A 278 20.00 11.57 -21.33
N ASP A 279 19.32 12.69 -21.16
CA ASP A 279 19.60 13.73 -20.16
C ASP A 279 19.06 13.39 -18.75
N GLY A 280 18.47 12.20 -18.58
CA GLY A 280 17.88 11.73 -17.32
C GLY A 280 16.48 12.29 -17.05
N THR A 281 15.90 13.03 -17.99
CA THR A 281 14.49 13.44 -17.92
C THR A 281 13.57 12.35 -18.46
N ILE A 282 12.30 12.45 -18.07
CA ILE A 282 11.19 11.62 -18.54
C ILE A 282 10.12 12.53 -19.15
N ARG A 283 9.74 12.24 -20.39
CA ARG A 283 8.63 12.91 -21.07
C ARG A 283 7.38 12.03 -20.99
N ARG A 284 6.21 12.67 -21.12
CA ARG A 284 4.95 11.92 -21.19
C ARG A 284 4.93 10.94 -22.38
N PRO A 285 4.47 9.69 -22.19
CA PRO A 285 4.41 8.70 -23.27
C PRO A 285 3.31 8.97 -24.30
N TYR A 286 2.20 9.58 -23.87
CA TYR A 286 0.97 9.74 -24.66
C TYR A 286 0.57 11.22 -24.82
N LYS A 287 -0.26 11.51 -25.83
CA LYS A 287 -0.81 12.87 -26.05
C LYS A 287 -1.79 13.30 -24.95
N LYS A 288 -2.59 12.36 -24.44
CA LYS A 288 -3.57 12.57 -23.36
C LYS A 288 -3.01 12.06 -22.02
N VAL A 289 -3.53 12.59 -20.93
CA VAL A 289 -3.25 12.12 -19.56
C VAL A 289 -4.12 10.90 -19.27
N TYR A 290 -3.47 9.79 -18.88
CA TYR A 290 -4.07 8.50 -18.52
C TYR A 290 -3.60 7.98 -17.16
N SER A 291 -2.75 8.76 -16.49
CA SER A 291 -2.24 8.50 -15.14
C SER A 291 -1.87 9.84 -14.50
N LEU A 292 -1.99 9.94 -13.18
CA LEU A 292 -1.53 11.09 -12.40
C LEU A 292 -0.04 11.35 -12.59
N THR A 293 0.78 10.31 -12.78
CA THR A 293 2.21 10.47 -13.08
C THR A 293 2.42 11.25 -14.37
N HIS A 294 1.58 11.03 -15.41
CA HIS A 294 1.64 11.80 -16.65
C HIS A 294 1.26 13.27 -16.44
N PHE A 295 0.32 13.55 -15.54
CA PHE A 295 -0.03 14.92 -15.17
C PHE A 295 1.15 15.62 -14.48
N PHE A 296 1.77 14.96 -13.49
CA PHE A 296 2.93 15.52 -12.79
C PHE A 296 4.17 15.66 -13.68
N MET A 297 4.39 14.78 -14.67
CA MET A 297 5.45 14.99 -15.66
C MET A 297 5.27 16.32 -16.42
N VAL A 298 4.03 16.66 -16.78
CA VAL A 298 3.71 17.91 -17.47
C VAL A 298 3.87 19.10 -16.54
N LEU A 299 3.38 18.99 -15.30
CA LEU A 299 3.44 20.08 -14.32
C LEU A 299 4.88 20.40 -13.89
N SER A 300 5.69 19.37 -13.68
CA SER A 300 7.05 19.47 -13.15
C SER A 300 8.09 19.90 -14.20
N SER A 301 7.67 20.37 -15.37
CA SER A 301 8.58 20.70 -16.47
C SER A 301 8.15 21.88 -17.32
N LYS A 302 9.07 22.84 -17.54
CA LYS A 302 8.93 23.80 -18.64
C LYS A 302 9.21 23.06 -19.94
N GLY A 303 8.16 22.80 -20.73
CA GLY A 303 8.25 22.11 -22.03
C GLY A 303 8.00 20.59 -22.02
N GLY A 304 7.51 19.99 -20.92
CA GLY A 304 7.02 18.59 -20.91
C GLY A 304 8.05 17.50 -20.60
N LYS A 305 9.21 17.83 -20.01
CA LYS A 305 10.29 16.93 -19.55
C LYS A 305 10.55 17.04 -18.04
N GLY A 306 10.04 16.10 -17.23
CA GLY A 306 10.26 16.07 -15.77
C GLY A 306 11.42 15.15 -15.36
N ARG A 307 11.89 15.22 -14.12
CA ARG A 307 12.73 14.14 -13.54
C ARG A 307 11.84 13.19 -12.74
N GLU A 308 12.21 11.91 -12.68
CA GLU A 308 11.48 10.88 -11.95
C GLU A 308 11.25 11.26 -10.47
N GLN A 309 12.30 11.72 -9.80
CA GLN A 309 12.23 12.19 -8.41
C GLN A 309 11.20 13.32 -8.24
N THR A 310 11.13 14.26 -9.18
CA THR A 310 10.17 15.38 -9.09
C THR A 310 8.73 14.90 -9.24
N VAL A 311 8.47 13.88 -10.08
CA VAL A 311 7.15 13.25 -10.19
C VAL A 311 6.77 12.58 -8.87
N VAL A 312 7.67 11.77 -8.29
CA VAL A 312 7.44 11.09 -7.01
C VAL A 312 7.18 12.09 -5.88
N LEU A 313 8.02 13.13 -5.77
CA LEU A 313 7.86 14.18 -4.76
C LEU A 313 6.57 14.98 -4.96
N SER A 314 6.08 15.15 -6.19
CA SER A 314 4.79 15.78 -6.45
C SER A 314 3.63 14.93 -5.93
N CYS A 315 3.70 13.61 -6.13
CA CYS A 315 2.73 12.69 -5.54
C CYS A 315 2.76 12.76 -4.01
N PHE A 316 3.95 12.78 -3.39
CA PHE A 316 4.07 12.93 -1.93
C PHE A 316 3.55 14.27 -1.43
N ALA A 317 3.80 15.35 -2.16
CA ALA A 317 3.29 16.67 -1.80
C ALA A 317 1.76 16.72 -1.81
N VAL A 318 1.12 16.13 -2.83
CA VAL A 318 -0.34 16.00 -2.86
C VAL A 318 -0.85 15.14 -1.70
N GLU A 319 -0.20 14.02 -1.42
CA GLU A 319 -0.58 13.16 -0.30
C GLU A 319 -0.47 13.89 1.05
N LEU A 320 0.65 14.60 1.29
CA LEU A 320 0.85 15.39 2.51
C LEU A 320 -0.16 16.54 2.65
N LEU A 321 -0.60 17.16 1.55
CA LEU A 321 -1.68 18.14 1.59
C LEU A 321 -3.01 17.50 2.01
N LEU A 322 -3.31 16.30 1.53
CA LEU A 322 -4.49 15.54 1.95
C LEU A 322 -4.38 15.12 3.42
N VAL A 323 -3.19 14.74 3.90
CA VAL A 323 -2.92 14.49 5.32
C VAL A 323 -3.22 15.74 6.16
N LEU A 324 -2.79 16.92 5.73
CA LEU A 324 -3.12 18.17 6.42
C LEU A 324 -4.64 18.41 6.47
N ILE A 325 -5.35 18.18 5.36
CA ILE A 325 -6.82 18.28 5.34
C ILE A 325 -7.44 17.28 6.33
N VAL A 326 -6.98 16.03 6.33
CA VAL A 326 -7.47 14.98 7.24
C VAL A 326 -7.19 15.33 8.70
N ILE A 327 -6.02 15.86 9.05
CA ILE A 327 -5.71 16.25 10.43
C ILE A 327 -6.54 17.46 10.85
N LEU A 328 -6.71 18.46 9.97
CA LEU A 328 -7.44 19.69 10.26
C LEU A 328 -8.97 19.49 10.32
N TRP A 329 -9.54 18.60 9.50
CA TRP A 329 -10.98 18.31 9.46
C TRP A 329 -11.38 17.05 10.24
N GLY A 330 -10.51 16.05 10.32
CA GLY A 330 -10.81 14.71 10.82
C GLY A 330 -10.64 14.53 12.32
N LEU A 331 -10.00 15.47 13.03
CA LEU A 331 -10.02 15.51 14.50
C LEU A 331 -11.30 16.14 15.06
N SER A 332 -12.24 16.53 14.20
CA SER A 332 -13.52 17.16 14.56
C SER A 332 -14.74 16.25 14.34
N ILE A 333 -14.52 14.95 14.08
CA ILE A 333 -15.57 13.94 13.82
C ILE A 333 -15.60 12.93 14.96
#